data_AF-A0A382ASL2-F1
#
_entry.id   AF-A0A382ASL2-F1
#
_cell.length_a   1.000
_cell.length_b   1.000
_cell.length_c   1.000
_cell.angle_alpha   90.00
_cell.angle_beta   90.00
_cell.angle_gamma   90.00
#
_symmetry.space_group_name_H-M   'P 1'
#
loop_
_entity.id
_entity.type
_entity.pdbx_description
1 polymer ?
#
loop_
_entity_poly.entity_id
_entity_poly.type
_entity_poly.pdbx_seq_one_letter_code
_entity_poly.pdbx_strand_id
1 'polypeptide(L)' 'MSADKDPSRKWFNEKWLKRIDKNVEDSTGLPNALYTDPEFLQFENEQLFPSVWILAGFVHQVPNVGDVAPITVAEKPL' A
#
# COMPACT_ATOMS: atom_id res chain seq x y z
N MET A 1 16.62 19.70 0.84
CA MET A 1 15.41 20.23 1.48
C MET A 1 14.52 19.04 1.84
N SER A 2 14.12 18.95 3.11
CA SER A 2 13.17 18.00 3.72
C SER A 2 13.54 16.51 3.79
N ALA A 3 14.43 16.15 4.72
CA ALA A 3 14.51 14.80 5.31
C ALA A 3 13.80 14.73 6.69
N ASP A 4 13.05 15.78 7.08
CA ASP A 4 12.62 16.00 8.46
C ASP A 4 11.15 15.64 8.75
N LYS A 5 10.43 15.06 7.80
CA LYS A 5 9.04 14.62 8.01
C LYS A 5 8.75 13.33 7.24
N ASP A 6 9.40 12.24 7.63
CA ASP A 6 8.90 10.91 7.26
C ASP A 6 7.73 10.57 8.20
N PRO A 7 6.47 10.63 7.74
CA PRO A 7 5.29 10.36 8.56
C PRO A 7 5.23 8.88 8.99
N SER A 8 6.00 7.99 8.35
CA SER A 8 6.03 6.56 8.67
C SER A 8 6.53 6.26 10.09
N ARG A 9 7.35 7.16 10.66
CA ARG A 9 7.86 7.07 12.05
C ARG A 9 6.76 7.09 13.11
N LYS A 10 5.55 7.53 12.75
CA LYS A 10 4.38 7.45 13.62
C LYS A 10 3.95 6.00 13.89
N TRP A 11 4.04 5.13 12.89
CA TRP A 11 3.54 3.76 12.96
C TRP A 11 4.64 2.72 13.14
N PHE A 12 5.85 3.02 12.66
CA PHE A 12 6.98 2.10 12.73
C PHE A 12 8.03 2.55 13.73
N ASN A 13 8.53 1.60 14.53
CA ASN A 13 9.74 1.76 15.33
C ASN A 13 10.84 0.79 14.85
N GLU A 14 12.10 1.15 15.04
CA GLU A 14 13.25 0.36 14.56
C GLU A 14 13.29 -1.05 15.12
N LYS A 15 12.94 -1.23 16.39
CA LYS A 15 12.91 -2.55 17.04
C LYS A 15 11.89 -3.47 16.38
N TRP A 16 10.81 -2.91 15.89
CA TRP A 16 9.70 -3.61 15.28
C TRP A 16 9.97 -3.93 13.80
N LEU A 17 10.53 -2.98 13.05
CA LEU A 17 10.98 -3.23 11.66
C LEU A 17 11.96 -4.42 11.58
N LYS A 18 12.88 -4.53 12.54
CA LYS A 18 13.80 -5.67 12.67
C LYS A 18 13.12 -7.03 12.89
N ARG A 19 11.85 -7.07 13.28
CA ARG A 19 11.09 -8.32 13.43
C ARG A 19 10.51 -8.79 12.10
N ILE A 20 10.08 -7.86 11.25
CA ILE A 20 9.54 -8.19 9.92
C ILE A 20 10.66 -8.67 8.99
N ASP A 21 11.86 -8.10 9.13
CA ASP A 21 13.03 -8.40 8.31
C ASP A 21 13.67 -9.78 8.61
N LYS A 22 13.08 -10.56 9.53
CA LYS A 22 13.51 -11.93 9.83
C LYS A 22 12.97 -12.91 8.79
N ASN A 23 13.52 -14.13 8.80
CA ASN A 23 12.95 -15.26 8.07
C ASN A 23 11.47 -15.46 8.43
N VAL A 24 10.70 -15.99 7.48
CA VAL A 24 9.23 -16.20 7.63
C VAL A 24 8.86 -16.98 8.89
N GLU A 25 9.73 -17.89 9.34
CA GLU A 25 9.54 -18.71 10.55
C GLU A 25 9.59 -17.89 11.86
N ASP A 26 10.35 -16.80 11.86
CA ASP A 26 10.62 -15.95 13.03
C ASP A 26 10.01 -14.54 12.93
N SER A 27 9.44 -14.22 11.76
CA SER A 27 8.86 -12.91 11.49
C SER A 27 7.44 -12.80 12.05
N THR A 28 6.99 -11.57 12.23
CA THR A 28 5.63 -11.27 12.70
C THR A 28 4.96 -10.35 11.71
N GLY A 29 3.66 -10.57 11.48
CA GLY A 29 2.82 -9.66 10.68
C GLY A 29 2.70 -8.27 11.32
N LEU A 30 2.02 -7.35 10.63
CA LEU A 30 1.78 -5.98 11.12
C LEU A 30 1.01 -6.01 12.44
N PRO A 31 1.19 -5.00 13.32
CA PRO A 31 0.38 -4.88 14.52
C PRO A 31 -1.10 -4.75 14.14
N ASN A 32 -1.98 -5.39 14.90
CA ASN A 32 -3.42 -5.41 14.63
C ASN A 32 -4.03 -4.02 14.38
N ALA A 33 -3.52 -3.01 15.08
CA ALA A 33 -3.99 -1.63 14.95
C ALA A 33 -3.81 -1.07 13.52
N LEU A 34 -2.73 -1.45 12.81
CA LEU A 34 -2.46 -0.95 11.46
C LEU A 34 -3.47 -1.48 10.43
N TYR A 35 -4.08 -2.64 10.66
CA TYR A 35 -5.13 -3.15 9.78
C TYR A 35 -6.47 -2.41 9.94
N THR A 36 -6.63 -1.62 11.00
CA THR A 36 -7.89 -0.93 11.33
C THR A 36 -7.75 0.59 11.42
N ASP A 37 -6.53 1.12 11.37
CA ASP A 37 -6.24 2.55 11.48
C ASP A 37 -6.51 3.26 10.14
N PRO A 38 -7.52 4.14 10.04
CA PRO A 38 -7.83 4.85 8.81
C PRO A 38 -6.71 5.78 8.35
N GLU A 39 -5.94 6.34 9.28
CA GLU A 39 -4.84 7.25 8.95
C GLU A 39 -3.66 6.48 8.34
N PHE A 40 -3.48 5.21 8.76
CA PHE A 40 -2.48 4.32 8.16
C PHE A 40 -2.89 3.90 6.74
N LEU A 41 -4.17 3.54 6.54
CA LEU A 41 -4.70 3.24 5.21
C LEU A 41 -4.52 4.42 4.23
N GLN A 42 -4.81 5.64 4.69
CA GLN A 42 -4.59 6.85 3.88
C GLN A 42 -3.12 7.01 3.50
N PHE A 43 -2.21 6.76 4.43
CA PHE A 43 -0.76 6.80 4.17
C PHE A 43 -0.34 5.75 3.13
N GLU A 44 -0.87 4.52 3.20
CA GLU A 44 -0.63 3.50 2.17
C GLU A 44 -1.15 3.94 0.79
N ASN A 45 -2.34 4.55 0.74
CA ASN A 45 -2.94 5.09 -0.49
C ASN A 45 -2.12 6.22 -1.14
N GLU A 46 -1.37 6.97 -0.33
CA GLU A 46 -0.55 8.09 -0.79
C GLU A 46 0.86 7.68 -1.18
N GLN A 47 1.47 6.72 -0.49
CA GLN A 47 2.89 6.40 -0.66
C GLN A 47 3.14 5.04 -1.30
N LEU A 48 2.42 4.00 -0.87
CA LEU A 48 2.68 2.62 -1.30
C LEU A 48 2.04 2.35 -2.67
N PHE A 49 0.72 2.50 -2.79
CA PHE A 49 0.02 2.13 -4.00
C PHE A 49 0.47 2.88 -5.27
N PRO A 50 0.85 4.18 -5.22
CA PRO A 50 1.39 4.88 -6.39
C PRO A 50 2.81 4.47 -6.79
N SER A 51 3.56 3.81 -5.91
CA SER A 51 4.96 3.42 -6.16
C SER A 51 5.12 1.98 -6.65
N VAL A 52 4.03 1.22 -6.78
CA VAL A 52 4.03 -0.19 -7.18
C VAL A 52 3.15 -0.44 -8.41
N TRP A 53 3.42 -1.53 -9.12
CA TRP A 53 2.56 -2.00 -10.23
C TRP A 53 1.33 -2.71 -9.67
N ILE A 54 0.14 -2.30 -10.12
CA ILE A 54 -1.13 -2.87 -9.71
C ILE A 54 -1.82 -3.46 -10.93
N LEU A 55 -2.29 -4.70 -10.81
CA LEU A 55 -3.08 -5.35 -11.85
C LEU A 55 -4.43 -4.63 -11.96
N ALA A 56 -4.64 -3.90 -13.07
CA ALA A 56 -5.86 -3.14 -13.32
C ALA A 56 -6.99 -3.97 -13.97
N GLY A 57 -6.63 -5.00 -14.74
CA GLY A 57 -7.61 -5.83 -15.45
C GLY A 57 -6.96 -6.72 -16.50
N PHE A 58 -7.80 -7.49 -17.18
CA PHE A 58 -7.40 -8.39 -18.26
C PHE A 58 -7.86 -7.88 -19.62
N VAL A 59 -7.08 -8.18 -20.67
CA VAL A 59 -7.36 -7.75 -22.04
C VAL A 59 -8.74 -8.22 -22.54
N HIS A 60 -9.17 -9.42 -22.16
CA HIS A 60 -10.47 -9.95 -22.58
C HIS A 60 -11.68 -9.23 -21.95
N GLN A 61 -11.48 -8.36 -20.95
CA GLN A 61 -12.54 -7.56 -20.34
C GLN A 61 -12.85 -6.29 -21.14
N VAL A 62 -11.96 -5.89 -22.05
CA VAL A 62 -12.11 -4.74 -22.96
C VAL A 62 -11.82 -5.16 -24.41
N PRO A 63 -12.59 -6.11 -24.97
CA PRO A 63 -12.26 -6.74 -26.25
C PRO A 63 -12.42 -5.83 -27.46
N ASN A 64 -13.23 -4.77 -27.38
CA ASN A 64 -13.54 -3.89 -28.50
C ASN A 64 -12.95 -2.49 -28.34
N VAL A 65 -12.76 -1.81 -29.48
CA VAL A 65 -12.34 -0.40 -29.49
C VAL A 65 -13.43 0.47 -28.87
N GLY A 66 -13.06 1.25 -27.86
CA GLY A 66 -13.97 2.11 -27.11
C GLY A 66 -14.49 1.49 -25.82
N ASP A 67 -14.20 0.21 -25.55
CA ASP A 67 -14.50 -0.39 -24.26
C ASP A 67 -13.66 0.28 -23.15
N VAL A 68 -14.33 0.63 -22.06
CA VAL A 68 -13.69 1.20 -20.87
C VAL A 68 -14.11 0.37 -19.65
N ALA A 69 -13.16 0.13 -18.75
CA ALA A 69 -13.39 -0.57 -17.50
C ALA A 69 -12.87 0.33 -16.35
N PRO A 70 -13.70 1.25 -15.83
CA PRO A 70 -13.28 2.13 -14.76
C PRO A 70 -13.02 1.32 -13.49
N ILE A 71 -11.92 1.60 -12.80
CA ILE A 71 -11.59 0.96 -11.53
C ILE A 71 -11.18 2.01 -10.51
N THR A 72 -11.35 1.69 -9.23
CA THR A 72 -10.85 2.54 -8.15
C THR A 72 -9.72 1.82 -7.45
N VAL A 73 -8.55 2.45 -7.40
CA VAL A 73 -7.36 1.93 -6.73
C VAL A 73 -6.91 2.95 -5.70
N ALA A 74 -6.77 2.54 -4.44
CA ALA A 74 -6.34 3.43 -3.35
C ALA A 74 -7.17 4.74 -3.29
N GLU A 75 -8.50 4.60 -3.41
CA GLU A 75 -9.47 5.71 -3.44
C GLU A 75 -9.32 6.68 -4.63
N LYS A 76 -8.52 6.32 -5.63
CA LYS A 76 -8.31 7.12 -6.85
C LYS A 76 -8.94 6.40 -8.05
N PRO A 77 -9.75 7.10 -8.86
CA PRO A 77 -10.29 6.52 -10.08
C PRO A 77 -9.19 6.38 -11.14
N LEU A 78 -9.22 5.27 -11.87
CA LEU A 78 -8.39 4.93 -13.03
C LEU A 78 -9.25 4.56 -14.24
#